data_AF-A0A968KK57-F1
#
_entry.id   AF-A0A968KK57-F1
#
_cell.length_a   1.000
_cell.length_b   1.000
_cell.length_c   1.000
_cell.angle_alpha   90.00
_cell.angle_beta   90.00
_cell.angle_gamma   90.00
#
_symmetry.space_group_name_H-M   'P 1'
#
loop_
_entity.id
_entity.type
_entity.pdbx_description
1 polymer ?
#
loop_
_entity_poly.entity_id
_entity_poly.type
_entity_poly.pdbx_seq_one_letter_code
_entity_poly.pdbx_strand_id
1 'polypeptide(L)' 'KKKAWEEAQLRRLSDQVLIPAGEFRMGTSKGEPDEKPAHRVYLEAFYLDKYEVTQLQYETVVGKNPSYFKNCP' A
#
# COMPACT_ATOMS: atom_id res chain seq x y z
N LYS A 1 -24.03 4.38 -13.86
CA LYS A 1 -23.33 4.28 -12.55
C LYS A 1 -22.28 3.16 -12.54
N LYS A 2 -22.60 1.86 -12.71
CA LYS A 2 -21.61 0.74 -12.71
C LYS A 2 -20.33 0.99 -13.53
N LYS A 3 -20.49 1.45 -14.77
CA LYS A 3 -19.38 1.68 -15.71
C LYS A 3 -18.28 2.62 -15.17
N ALA A 4 -18.66 3.69 -14.46
CA ALA A 4 -17.72 4.65 -13.90
C ALA A 4 -16.92 4.08 -12.70
N TRP A 5 -17.53 3.16 -11.94
CA TRP A 5 -16.84 2.49 -10.82
C TRP A 5 -15.83 1.47 -11.35
N GLU A 6 -16.22 0.68 -12.36
CA GLU A 6 -15.32 -0.26 -13.05
C GLU A 6 -14.13 0.47 -13.70
N GLU A 7 -14.37 1.57 -14.41
CA GLU A 7 -13.31 2.38 -15.03
C GLU A 7 -12.36 3.00 -13.98
N ALA A 8 -12.90 3.46 -12.84
CA ALA A 8 -12.08 3.96 -11.73
C ALA A 8 -11.26 2.84 -11.06
N GLN A 9 -11.83 1.64 -10.92
CA GLN A 9 -11.13 0.48 -10.37
C GLN A 9 -10.02 0.00 -11.31
N LEU A 10 -10.28 0.00 -12.62
CA LEU A 10 -9.28 -0.32 -13.65
C LEU A 10 -8.14 0.70 -13.71
N ARG A 11 -8.44 2.01 -13.59
CA ARG A 11 -7.41 3.05 -13.43
C ARG A 11 -6.61 2.90 -12.13
N ARG A 12 -7.22 2.42 -11.05
CA ARG A 12 -6.50 2.20 -9.78
C ARG A 12 -5.60 0.97 -9.87
N LEU A 13 -6.08 -0.11 -10.48
CA LEU A 13 -5.31 -1.32 -10.70
C LEU A 13 -4.13 -1.11 -11.65
N SER A 14 -4.17 -0.12 -12.56
CA SER A 14 -3.04 0.15 -13.47
C SER A 14 -1.77 0.63 -12.76
N ASP A 15 -1.90 1.20 -11.56
CA ASP A 15 -0.76 1.67 -10.75
C ASP A 15 -0.30 0.65 -9.70
N GLN A 16 -0.96 -0.51 -9.61
CA GLN A 16 -0.52 -1.60 -8.74
C GLN A 16 0.59 -2.41 -9.40
N VAL A 17 1.56 -2.83 -8.58
CA VAL A 17 2.68 -3.65 -8.99
C VAL A 17 2.47 -5.07 -8.48
N LEU A 18 2.59 -6.05 -9.36
CA LEU A 18 2.62 -7.47 -8.98
C LEU A 18 3.96 -7.79 -8.32
N ILE A 19 3.89 -8.19 -7.05
CA ILE A 19 5.03 -8.74 -6.32
C ILE A 19 4.95 -10.27 -6.47
N PRO A 20 5.97 -10.92 -7.05
CA PRO A 20 5.94 -12.36 -7.25
C PRO A 20 6.05 -13.10 -5.90
N ALA A 21 5.54 -14.32 -5.87
CA ALA A 21 5.71 -15.22 -4.74
C ALA A 21 7.20 -15.51 -4.50
N GLY A 22 7.58 -15.67 -3.24
CA GLY A 22 8.97 -15.98 -2.90
C GLY A 22 9.28 -15.85 -1.42
N GLU A 23 10.53 -16.16 -1.11
CA GLU A 23 11.08 -15.99 0.23
C GLU A 23 11.94 -14.73 0.30
N PHE A 24 11.83 -13.98 1.39
CA PHE A 24 12.70 -12.85 1.67
C PHE A 24 13.06 -12.78 3.17
N ARG A 25 14.06 -11.96 3.50
CA ARG A 25 14.46 -11.71 4.89
C ARG A 25 13.77 -10.46 5.41
N MET A 26 12.87 -10.61 6.37
CA MET A 26 12.16 -9.53 7.04
C MET A 26 12.87 -9.16 8.36
N GLY A 27 12.90 -7.86 8.69
CA GLY A 27 13.58 -7.33 9.87
C GLY A 27 15.10 -7.22 9.72
N THR A 28 15.77 -6.78 10.79
CA THR A 28 17.22 -6.57 10.83
C THR A 28 17.79 -7.01 12.18
N SER A 29 19.06 -7.43 12.21
CA SER A 29 19.77 -7.71 13.47
C SER A 29 20.42 -6.47 14.09
N LYS A 30 20.50 -5.36 13.34
CA LYS A 30 21.20 -4.12 13.75
C LYS A 30 20.26 -2.95 14.06
N GLY A 31 18.94 -3.13 13.94
CA GLY A 31 17.95 -2.08 14.15
C GLY A 31 17.54 -1.89 15.62
N GLU A 32 16.40 -1.24 15.80
CA GLU A 32 15.73 -1.12 17.11
C GLU A 32 15.21 -2.50 17.60
N PRO A 33 14.89 -2.65 18.90
CA PRO A 33 14.42 -3.93 19.44
C PRO A 33 13.18 -4.51 18.75
N ASP A 34 12.27 -3.65 18.25
CA ASP A 34 11.05 -4.02 17.54
C ASP A 34 11.27 -4.37 16.06
N GLU A 35 12.46 -4.10 15.52
CA GLU A 35 12.85 -4.51 14.16
C GLU A 35 13.56 -5.89 14.12
N LYS A 36 13.86 -6.45 15.29
CA LYS A 36 14.59 -7.72 15.48
C LYS A 36 13.64 -8.90 15.76
N PRO A 37 14.09 -10.15 15.49
CA PRO A 37 15.26 -10.51 14.71
C PRO A 37 14.97 -10.56 13.20
N ALA A 38 16.03 -10.49 12.40
CA ALA A 38 15.92 -10.82 10.98
C ALA A 38 15.54 -12.31 10.81
N HIS A 39 14.47 -12.60 10.08
CA HIS A 39 13.98 -13.96 9.84
C HIS A 39 13.46 -14.13 8.41
N ARG A 40 13.36 -15.39 7.94
CA ARG A 40 12.87 -15.71 6.58
C ARG A 40 11.35 -15.81 6.59
N VAL A 41 10.72 -15.20 5.60
CA VAL A 41 9.27 -15.22 5.38
C VAL A 41 9.00 -15.60 3.93
N TYR A 42 8.07 -16.52 3.72
CA TYR A 42 7.52 -16.83 2.40
C TYR A 42 6.16 -16.16 2.22
N LEU A 43 5.95 -15.53 1.07
CA LEU A 43 4.66 -14.96 0.69
C LEU A 43 4.26 -15.48 -0.69
N GLU A 44 2.95 -15.68 -0.89
CA GLU A 44 2.40 -15.87 -2.23
C GLU A 44 2.44 -14.55 -3.03
N ALA A 45 2.13 -14.61 -4.32
CA ALA A 45 2.13 -13.42 -5.16
C ALA A 45 0.96 -12.50 -4.78
N PHE A 46 1.20 -11.19 -4.74
CA PHE A 46 0.18 -10.19 -4.40
C PHE A 46 0.44 -8.87 -5.14
N TYR A 47 -0.58 -8.03 -5.19
CA TYR A 47 -0.46 -6.68 -5.73
C TYR A 47 -0.23 -5.65 -4.62
N LEU A 48 0.65 -4.69 -4.86
CA LEU A 48 0.89 -3.55 -3.96
C LEU A 48 0.74 -2.24 -4.73
N ASP A 49 0.07 -1.25 -4.14
CA ASP A 49 0.00 0.09 -4.72
C ASP A 49 1.43 0.67 -4.84
N LYS A 50 1.77 1.23 -6.00
CA LYS A 50 3.08 1.87 -6.23
C LYS A 50 3.27 3.14 -5.38
N TYR A 51 2.17 3.78 -5.01
CA TYR A 51 2.15 5.03 -4.24
C TYR A 51 1.22 4.87 -3.04
N GLU A 52 1.52 5.62 -1.98
CA GLU A 52 0.63 5.70 -0.82
C GLU A 52 -0.74 6.27 -1.21
N VAL A 53 -1.77 5.87 -0.47
CA VAL A 53 -3.12 6.42 -0.64
C VAL A 53 -3.08 7.91 -0.31
N THR A 54 -3.47 8.74 -1.26
CA THR A 54 -3.49 10.20 -1.05
C THR A 54 -4.64 10.61 -0.15
N GLN A 55 -4.49 11.76 0.53
CA GLN A 55 -5.55 12.30 1.39
C GLN A 55 -6.86 12.51 0.63
N LEU A 56 -6.77 12.98 -0.63
CA LEU A 56 -7.93 13.15 -1.51
C LEU A 56 -8.60 11.82 -1.83
N GLN A 57 -7.84 10.75 -2.11
CA GLN A 57 -8.39 9.42 -2.35
C GLN A 57 -9.10 8.87 -1.12
N TYR A 58 -8.50 9.03 0.06
CA TYR A 58 -9.12 8.63 1.33
C TYR A 58 -10.42 9.40 1.59
N GLU A 59 -10.39 10.73 1.47
CA GLU A 59 -11.55 11.60 1.70
C GLU A 59 -12.68 11.36 0.70
N THR A 60 -12.36 11.00 -0.54
CA THR A 60 -13.39 10.63 -1.55
C THR A 60 -14.20 9.41 -1.12
N VAL A 61 -13.59 8.46 -0.38
CA VAL A 61 -14.26 7.24 0.08
C VAL A 61 -14.93 7.43 1.43
N VAL A 62 -14.23 8.08 2.38
CA VAL A 62 -14.64 8.17 3.78
C VAL A 62 -15.43 9.46 4.08
N GLY A 63 -15.32 10.49 3.23
CA GLY A 63 -16.00 11.77 3.38
C GLY A 63 -15.36 12.73 4.40
N LYS A 64 -14.25 12.33 5.03
CA LYS A 64 -13.48 13.17 5.95
C LYS A 64 -11.99 12.87 5.81
N ASN A 65 -11.17 13.92 5.87
CA ASN A 65 -9.72 13.80 5.97
C ASN A 65 -9.26 13.86 7.45
N PRO A 66 -8.76 12.75 8.04
CA PRO A 66 -8.21 12.72 9.39
C PRO A 66 -6.72 13.05 9.48
N SER A 67 -6.02 13.24 8.34
CA SER A 67 -4.56 13.46 8.32
C SER A 67 -4.14 14.62 9.22
N TYR A 68 -3.06 14.45 9.96
CA TYR A 68 -2.48 15.53 10.76
C TYR A 68 -1.88 16.62 9.84
N PHE A 69 -1.21 16.22 8.76
CA PHE A 69 -0.56 17.14 7.82
C PHE A 69 -1.52 17.55 6.69
N LYS A 70 -2.22 18.68 6.83
CA LYS A 70 -3.27 19.10 5.86
C LYS A 70 -2.75 19.63 4.52
N ASN A 71 -1.56 20.23 4.51
CA ASN A 71 -1.02 20.94 3.35
C ASN A 71 0.31 20.31 2.90
N CYS A 72 0.35 18.98 2.77
CA CYS A 72 1.51 18.33 2.17
C CYS A 72 1.49 18.66 0.67
N PRO A 73 2.45 19.44 0.15
CA PRO A 73 2.55 19.71 -1.28
C PRO A 73 2.79 18.43 -2.09
#